data_AF-A0A735FU23-F1
#
_entry.id   AF-A0A735FU23-F1
#
_cell.length_a   1.000
_cell.length_b   1.000
_cell.length_c   1.000
_cell.angle_alpha   90.00
_cell.angle_beta   90.00
_cell.angle_gamma   90.00
#
_symmetry.space_group_name_H-M   'P 1'
#
loop_
_entity.id
_entity.type
_entity.pdbx_description
1 polymer ?
#
loop_
_entity_poly.entity_id
_entity_poly.type
_entity_poly.pdbx_seq_one_letter_code
_entity_poly.pdbx_strand_id
1 'polypeptide(L)'
;VIAVPESTGAAATVALTVTGEATETGTVNVYTGRTRVQAPVTSGDDAAAVAVSIKDAVNANPDLPFTATSEAGVVTLTARHKGLYGNEIPVTLNYYGFGGGEVLPAGVNLTVASGVKGAGAPALNDAVAAMGDEPFDYIGLPFNDTASVNTMATEMNDSGG
;
A
#
# COMPACT_ATOMS: atom_id res chain seq x y z
N VAL A 1 2.21 9.40 22.12
CA VAL A 1 2.26 9.28 20.63
C VAL A 1 2.04 10.67 20.07
N ILE A 2 3.00 11.17 19.30
CA ILE A 2 2.93 12.49 18.67
C ILE A 2 2.59 12.27 17.19
N ALA A 3 1.57 12.97 16.68
CA ALA A 3 1.17 12.84 15.29
C ALA A 3 2.19 13.53 14.40
N VAL A 4 2.66 12.82 13.38
CA VAL A 4 3.57 13.35 12.36
C VAL A 4 2.74 13.72 11.14
N PRO A 5 2.84 14.97 10.63
CA PRO A 5 2.12 15.38 9.43
C PRO A 5 2.54 14.56 8.22
N GLU A 6 1.61 14.37 7.29
CA GLU A 6 1.87 13.66 6.06
C GLU A 6 2.94 14.38 5.22
N SER A 7 3.80 13.61 4.55
CA SER A 7 4.76 14.14 3.57
C SER A 7 4.03 14.98 2.50
N THR A 8 4.64 16.10 2.10
CA THR A 8 4.13 16.93 0.99
C THR A 8 4.40 16.34 -0.39
N GLY A 9 5.11 15.21 -0.46
CA GLY A 9 5.46 14.54 -1.71
C GLY A 9 4.33 13.69 -2.30
N ALA A 10 4.69 12.64 -3.02
CA ALA A 10 3.75 11.81 -3.78
C ALA A 10 3.40 10.51 -3.04
N ALA A 11 2.18 10.02 -3.25
CA ALA A 11 1.78 8.67 -2.85
C ALA A 11 2.26 7.65 -3.89
N ALA A 12 2.70 6.49 -3.42
CA ALA A 12 3.07 5.39 -4.30
C ALA A 12 1.82 4.79 -4.96
N THR A 13 1.94 4.38 -6.22
CA THR A 13 0.88 3.66 -6.92
C THR A 13 1.35 2.35 -7.52
N VAL A 14 0.43 1.39 -7.61
CA VAL A 14 0.62 0.10 -8.27
C VAL A 14 -0.58 -0.14 -9.17
N ALA A 15 -0.32 -0.57 -10.41
CA ALA A 15 -1.38 -0.90 -11.36
C ALA A 15 -1.56 -2.42 -11.46
N LEU A 16 -2.80 -2.87 -11.40
CA LEU A 16 -3.22 -4.23 -11.70
C LEU A 16 -4.00 -4.19 -13.01
N THR A 17 -3.47 -4.79 -14.07
CA THR A 17 -4.19 -4.87 -15.35
C THR A 17 -4.85 -6.23 -15.45
N VAL A 18 -6.18 -6.23 -15.54
CA VAL A 18 -7.00 -7.40 -15.82
C VAL A 18 -7.20 -7.52 -17.33
N THR A 19 -7.07 -8.73 -17.86
CA THR A 19 -7.34 -9.03 -19.26
C THR A 19 -8.10 -10.35 -19.39
N GLY A 20 -8.83 -10.49 -20.49
CA GLY A 20 -9.67 -11.66 -20.75
C GLY A 20 -11.06 -11.56 -20.11
N GLU A 21 -11.88 -12.56 -20.40
CA GLU A 21 -13.24 -12.73 -19.89
C GLU A 21 -13.28 -13.99 -19.03
N ALA A 22 -13.97 -13.94 -17.90
CA ALA A 22 -14.06 -15.08 -17.00
C ALA A 22 -14.93 -16.19 -17.61
N THR A 23 -14.32 -17.33 -17.91
CA THR A 23 -15.06 -18.51 -18.38
C THR A 23 -15.59 -19.36 -17.24
N GLU A 24 -15.08 -19.14 -16.02
CA GLU A 24 -15.51 -19.83 -14.80
C GLU A 24 -15.62 -18.87 -13.62
N THR A 25 -16.48 -19.21 -12.66
CA THR A 25 -16.59 -18.47 -11.38
C THR A 25 -15.44 -18.86 -10.46
N GLY A 26 -14.86 -17.88 -9.78
CA GLY A 26 -13.78 -18.12 -8.83
C GLY A 26 -13.44 -16.88 -8.01
N THR A 27 -12.20 -16.79 -7.55
CA THR A 27 -11.72 -15.64 -6.79
C THR A 27 -10.33 -15.22 -7.27
N VAL A 28 -10.11 -13.91 -7.34
CA VAL A 28 -8.78 -13.33 -7.53
C VAL A 28 -8.22 -13.00 -6.15
N ASN A 29 -7.02 -13.50 -5.84
CA ASN A 29 -6.34 -13.22 -4.59
C ASN A 29 -5.24 -12.18 -4.84
N VAL A 30 -5.45 -10.97 -4.31
CA VAL A 30 -4.48 -9.88 -4.32
C VAL A 30 -3.88 -9.74 -2.93
N TYR A 31 -2.56 -9.71 -2.85
CA TYR A 31 -1.84 -9.47 -1.61
C TYR A 31 -1.31 -8.05 -1.60
N THR A 32 -1.59 -7.31 -0.52
CA THR A 32 -0.94 -6.04 -0.22
C THR A 32 -0.13 -6.21 1.07
N GLY A 33 1.19 -6.27 0.94
CA GLY A 33 2.07 -6.72 2.01
C GLY A 33 1.73 -8.16 2.42
N ARG A 34 1.22 -8.32 3.64
CA ARG A 34 0.90 -9.63 4.25
C ARG A 34 -0.59 -9.96 4.17
N THR A 35 -1.43 -8.98 3.79
CA THR A 35 -2.88 -9.12 3.86
C THR A 35 -3.42 -9.60 2.52
N ARG A 36 -4.18 -10.70 2.55
CA ARG A 36 -4.89 -11.22 1.38
C ARG A 36 -6.24 -10.51 1.22
N VAL A 37 -6.48 -10.01 0.02
CA VAL A 37 -7.76 -9.47 -0.45
C VAL A 37 -8.32 -10.44 -1.48
N GLN A 38 -9.55 -10.89 -1.28
CA GLN A 38 -10.21 -11.83 -2.17
C GLN A 38 -11.35 -11.13 -2.90
N ALA A 39 -11.24 -11.05 -4.22
CA ALA A 39 -12.25 -10.46 -5.07
C ALA A 39 -13.02 -11.56 -5.82
N PRO A 40 -14.35 -11.66 -5.66
CA PRO A 40 -15.14 -12.65 -6.37
C PRO A 40 -15.19 -12.33 -7.87
N VAL A 41 -15.17 -13.36 -8.70
CA VAL A 41 -15.35 -13.27 -10.15
C VAL A 41 -16.40 -14.27 -10.56
N THR A 42 -17.35 -13.84 -11.37
CA THR A 42 -18.43 -14.67 -11.91
C THR A 42 -18.14 -15.03 -13.36
N SER A 43 -18.52 -16.23 -13.79
CA SER A 43 -18.50 -16.59 -15.22
C SER A 43 -19.29 -15.56 -16.05
N GLY A 44 -18.70 -15.07 -17.13
CA GLY A 44 -19.21 -13.99 -17.97
C GLY A 44 -18.78 -12.59 -17.57
N ASP A 45 -18.05 -12.42 -16.45
CA ASP A 45 -17.46 -11.12 -16.11
C ASP A 45 -16.35 -10.75 -17.11
N ASP A 46 -16.46 -9.57 -17.70
CA ASP A 46 -15.39 -8.99 -18.49
C ASP A 46 -14.27 -8.41 -17.59
N ALA A 47 -13.16 -8.00 -18.21
CA ALA A 47 -12.02 -7.43 -17.49
C ALA A 47 -12.40 -6.21 -16.62
N ALA A 48 -13.36 -5.39 -17.05
CA ALA A 48 -13.79 -4.21 -16.30
C ALA A 48 -14.61 -4.59 -15.06
N ALA A 49 -15.51 -5.56 -15.18
CA ALA A 49 -16.28 -6.11 -14.06
C ALA A 49 -15.37 -6.74 -13.00
N VAL A 50 -14.37 -7.52 -13.42
CA VAL A 50 -13.37 -8.09 -12.52
C VAL A 50 -12.54 -7.00 -11.82
N ALA A 51 -12.10 -5.97 -12.56
CA ALA A 51 -11.37 -4.84 -11.97
C ALA A 51 -12.20 -4.07 -10.93
N VAL A 52 -13.51 -3.89 -11.19
CA VAL A 52 -14.44 -3.29 -10.24
C VAL A 52 -14.54 -4.13 -8.97
N SER A 53 -14.71 -5.45 -9.11
CA SER A 53 -14.75 -6.38 -7.97
C SER A 53 -13.49 -6.30 -7.10
N ILE A 54 -12.30 -6.23 -7.72
CA ILE A 54 -11.03 -6.07 -6.99
C ILE A 54 -10.99 -4.73 -6.25
N LYS A 55 -11.36 -3.63 -6.92
CA LYS A 55 -11.39 -2.30 -6.31
C LYS A 55 -12.34 -2.25 -5.11
N ASP A 56 -13.50 -2.89 -5.21
CA ASP A 56 -14.47 -2.95 -4.11
C ASP A 56 -13.96 -3.81 -2.94
N ALA A 57 -13.36 -4.97 -3.23
CA ALA A 57 -12.77 -5.82 -2.21
C ALA A 57 -11.61 -5.14 -1.46
N VAL A 58 -10.77 -4.37 -2.16
CA VAL A 58 -9.69 -3.59 -1.51
C VAL A 58 -10.28 -2.49 -0.64
N ASN A 59 -11.22 -1.69 -1.15
CA ASN A 59 -11.77 -0.55 -0.41
C ASN A 59 -12.69 -0.96 0.75
N ALA A 60 -13.23 -2.17 0.75
CA ALA A 60 -13.99 -2.73 1.86
C ALA A 60 -13.14 -2.93 3.13
N ASN A 61 -11.81 -3.01 3.00
CA ASN A 61 -10.90 -3.10 4.14
C ASN A 61 -10.16 -1.76 4.36
N PRO A 62 -10.60 -0.94 5.33
CA PRO A 62 -9.98 0.36 5.60
C PRO A 62 -8.57 0.26 6.17
N ASP A 63 -8.19 -0.89 6.75
CA ASP A 63 -6.88 -1.11 7.39
C ASP A 63 -5.77 -1.44 6.38
N LEU A 64 -6.10 -1.62 5.10
CA LEU A 64 -5.10 -1.82 4.06
C LEU A 64 -4.28 -0.55 3.81
N PRO A 65 -2.99 -0.67 3.49
CA PRO A 65 -2.13 0.49 3.23
C PRO A 65 -2.42 1.20 1.90
N PHE A 66 -3.30 0.63 1.07
CA PHE A 66 -3.70 1.18 -0.22
C PHE A 66 -5.22 1.40 -0.29
N THR A 67 -5.63 2.42 -1.05
CA THR A 67 -6.98 2.54 -1.62
C THR A 67 -6.94 2.15 -3.10
N ALA A 68 -8.08 1.78 -3.67
CA ALA A 68 -8.18 1.36 -5.06
C ALA A 68 -9.15 2.23 -5.88
N THR A 69 -8.79 2.50 -7.13
CA THR A 69 -9.70 2.94 -8.19
C THR A 69 -9.62 1.97 -9.36
N SER A 70 -10.65 1.89 -10.20
CA SER A 70 -10.66 1.00 -11.36
C SER A 70 -11.19 1.71 -12.60
N GLU A 71 -10.52 1.55 -13.73
CA GLU A 71 -10.92 2.10 -15.03
C GLU A 71 -10.54 1.13 -16.15
N ALA A 72 -11.49 0.77 -17.02
CA ALA A 72 -11.29 -0.04 -18.22
C ALA A 72 -10.43 -1.32 -18.02
N GLY A 73 -10.66 -2.06 -16.93
CA GLY A 73 -9.91 -3.29 -16.61
C GLY A 73 -8.58 -3.06 -15.88
N VAL A 74 -8.21 -1.82 -15.58
CA VAL A 74 -7.03 -1.48 -14.78
C VAL A 74 -7.47 -1.03 -13.39
N VAL A 75 -6.92 -1.64 -12.34
CA VAL A 75 -7.06 -1.20 -10.95
C VAL A 75 -5.80 -0.44 -10.54
N THR A 76 -5.94 0.80 -10.13
CA THR A 76 -4.85 1.61 -9.58
C THR A 76 -4.95 1.59 -8.05
N LEU A 77 -3.99 0.95 -7.41
CA LEU A 77 -3.78 1.03 -5.97
C LEU A 77 -2.98 2.28 -5.65
N THR A 78 -3.44 3.10 -4.71
CA THR A 78 -2.76 4.32 -4.25
C THR A 78 -2.49 4.22 -2.76
N ALA A 79 -1.24 4.42 -2.35
CA ALA A 79 -0.87 4.36 -0.93
C ALA A 79 -1.65 5.42 -0.16
N ARG A 80 -2.17 5.06 1.02
CA ARG A 80 -2.95 5.99 1.87
C ARG A 80 -2.13 7.16 2.39
N HIS A 81 -0.83 6.95 2.54
CA HIS A 81 0.11 7.96 3.01
C HIS A 81 1.14 8.25 1.93
N LYS A 82 1.35 9.53 1.65
CA LYS A 82 2.45 10.01 0.83
C LYS A 82 3.79 9.70 1.47
N GLY A 83 4.80 9.55 0.62
CA GLY A 83 6.17 9.31 1.05
C GLY A 83 6.73 7.98 0.57
N LEU A 84 7.93 7.67 1.05
CA LEU A 84 8.70 6.52 0.61
C LEU A 84 8.12 5.17 1.06
N TYR A 85 7.40 5.15 2.18
CA TYR A 85 6.86 3.93 2.81
C TYR A 85 6.02 3.07 1.85
N GLY A 86 5.14 3.68 1.06
CA GLY A 86 4.30 2.94 0.11
C GLY A 86 5.08 2.16 -0.94
N ASN A 87 6.34 2.52 -1.22
CA ASN A 87 7.20 1.81 -2.16
C ASN A 87 7.73 0.48 -1.60
N GLU A 88 7.74 0.31 -0.29
CA GLU A 88 8.28 -0.88 0.39
C GLU A 88 7.24 -1.97 0.58
N ILE A 89 5.97 -1.70 0.24
CA ILE A 89 4.87 -2.64 0.41
C ILE A 89 4.71 -3.45 -0.88
N PRO A 90 5.02 -4.76 -0.87
CA PRO A 90 4.86 -5.58 -2.06
C PRO A 90 3.38 -5.77 -2.39
N VAL A 91 3.07 -5.75 -3.68
CA VAL A 91 1.77 -6.15 -4.21
C VAL A 91 1.97 -7.36 -5.11
N THR A 92 1.34 -8.48 -4.76
CA THR A 92 1.52 -9.76 -5.47
C THR A 92 0.18 -10.47 -5.66
N LEU A 93 0.11 -11.35 -6.65
CA LEU A 93 -1.08 -12.15 -6.94
C LEU A 93 -0.84 -13.59 -6.54
N ASN A 94 -1.88 -14.26 -6.01
CA ASN A 94 -1.87 -15.69 -5.68
C ASN A 94 -0.56 -16.16 -5.02
N TYR A 95 -0.17 -15.52 -3.92
CA TYR A 95 1.13 -15.72 -3.29
C TYR A 95 1.41 -17.19 -2.92
N TYR A 96 0.37 -17.94 -2.51
CA TYR A 96 0.50 -19.38 -2.20
C TYR A 96 0.29 -20.28 -3.41
N GLY A 97 -0.08 -19.72 -4.56
CA GLY A 97 -0.26 -20.42 -5.84
C GLY A 97 -1.18 -21.64 -5.76
N PHE A 98 -0.97 -22.58 -6.68
CA PHE A 98 -1.78 -23.81 -6.78
C PHE A 98 -1.79 -24.62 -5.48
N GLY A 99 -0.66 -24.70 -4.78
CA GLY A 99 -0.56 -25.43 -3.51
C GLY A 99 -1.41 -24.84 -2.38
N GLY A 100 -1.69 -23.53 -2.44
CA GLY A 100 -2.63 -22.85 -1.54
C GLY A 100 -4.06 -22.74 -2.08
N GLY A 101 -4.36 -23.33 -3.23
CA GLY A 101 -5.65 -23.19 -3.91
C GLY A 101 -5.89 -21.81 -4.52
N GLU A 102 -4.82 -21.03 -4.75
CA GLU A 102 -4.89 -19.69 -5.30
C GLU A 102 -4.59 -19.74 -6.80
N VAL A 103 -5.66 -19.90 -7.57
CA VAL A 103 -5.60 -19.98 -9.03
C VAL A 103 -6.58 -18.96 -9.58
N LEU A 104 -6.16 -18.23 -10.62
CA LEU A 104 -7.07 -17.30 -11.29
C LEU A 104 -8.22 -18.09 -11.95
N PRO A 105 -9.45 -17.55 -11.96
CA PRO A 105 -10.54 -18.13 -12.73
C PRO A 105 -10.12 -18.29 -14.20
N ALA A 106 -10.56 -19.37 -14.84
CA ALA A 106 -10.24 -19.62 -16.23
C ALA A 106 -10.67 -18.43 -17.11
N GLY A 107 -9.82 -18.09 -18.09
CA GLY A 107 -10.04 -16.95 -19.00
C GLY A 107 -9.58 -15.58 -18.48
N VAL A 108 -9.38 -15.42 -17.17
CA VAL A 108 -8.89 -14.16 -16.57
C VAL A 108 -7.38 -14.20 -16.40
N ASN A 109 -6.70 -13.13 -16.82
CA ASN A 109 -5.29 -12.90 -16.54
C ASN A 109 -5.12 -11.57 -15.79
N LEU A 110 -4.17 -11.53 -14.84
CA LEU A 110 -3.79 -10.31 -14.15
C LEU A 110 -2.28 -10.10 -14.19
N THR A 111 -1.87 -8.87 -14.45
CA THR A 111 -0.48 -8.43 -14.36
C THR A 111 -0.34 -7.29 -13.37
N VAL A 112 0.68 -7.37 -12.51
CA VAL A 112 1.05 -6.28 -11.60
C VAL A 112 2.15 -5.46 -12.25
N ALA A 113 1.94 -4.16 -12.38
CA ALA A 113 2.93 -3.21 -12.88
C ALA A 113 3.20 -2.13 -11.82
N SER A 114 4.46 -1.72 -11.71
CA SER A 114 4.83 -0.57 -10.90
C SER A 114 4.18 0.70 -11.47
N GLY A 115 3.54 1.49 -10.62
CA GLY A 115 3.04 2.81 -10.98
C GLY A 115 4.05 3.91 -10.64
N VAL A 116 3.55 4.98 -10.03
CA VAL A 116 4.34 6.11 -9.55
C VAL A 116 5.03 5.72 -8.24
N LYS A 117 6.32 6.04 -8.11
CA LYS A 117 7.01 5.90 -6.83
C LYS A 117 6.56 7.00 -5.88
N GLY A 118 6.23 6.62 -4.65
CA GLY A 118 6.01 7.56 -3.56
C GLY A 118 7.30 8.34 -3.29
N ALA A 119 7.16 9.60 -2.89
CA ALA A 119 8.28 10.52 -2.73
C ALA A 119 8.08 11.43 -1.52
N GLY A 120 9.19 11.94 -0.99
CA GLY A 120 9.22 12.80 0.19
C GLY A 120 9.31 12.01 1.50
N ALA A 121 9.92 12.65 2.49
CA ALA A 121 10.03 12.18 3.86
C ALA A 121 8.99 12.90 4.73
N PRO A 122 8.55 12.29 5.85
CA PRO A 122 7.72 12.99 6.82
C PRO A 122 8.48 14.18 7.44
N ALA A 123 7.75 15.24 7.75
CA ALA A 123 8.30 16.40 8.46
C ALA A 123 8.23 16.14 9.97
N LEU A 124 9.38 15.90 10.60
CA LEU A 124 9.46 15.56 12.02
C LEU A 124 9.67 16.77 12.94
N ASN A 125 9.92 17.97 12.41
CA ASN A 125 10.24 19.17 13.20
C ASN A 125 9.14 19.50 14.23
N ASP A 126 7.86 19.41 13.85
CA ASP A 126 6.76 19.70 14.77
C ASP A 126 6.62 18.59 15.81
N ALA A 127 6.94 17.35 15.44
CA ALA A 127 6.90 16.22 16.37
C ALA A 127 8.03 16.28 17.39
N VAL A 128 9.23 16.68 16.97
CA VAL A 128 10.38 16.96 17.81
C VAL A 128 10.09 18.12 18.75
N ALA A 129 9.57 19.25 18.25
CA ALA A 129 9.21 20.40 19.08
C ALA A 129 8.14 20.05 20.14
N ALA A 130 7.25 19.09 19.84
CA ALA A 130 6.23 18.62 20.77
C ALA A 130 6.76 17.64 21.83
N MET A 131 7.97 17.10 21.68
CA MET A 131 8.64 16.34 22.75
C MET A 131 9.02 17.26 23.90
N GLY A 132 9.41 18.51 23.61
CA GLY A 132 9.87 19.47 24.61
C GLY A 132 11.06 18.96 25.43
N ASP A 133 11.31 19.58 26.58
CA ASP A 133 12.43 19.23 27.48
C ASP A 133 12.08 18.04 28.41
N GLU A 134 11.21 17.13 27.96
CA GLU A 134 10.81 15.96 28.75
C GLU A 134 11.82 14.81 28.58
N PRO A 135 12.37 14.24 29.67
CA PRO A 135 13.28 13.11 29.55
C PRO A 135 12.53 11.84 29.13
N PHE A 136 12.91 11.27 27.98
CA PHE A 136 12.37 10.00 27.50
C PHE A 136 13.41 8.88 27.58
N ASP A 137 13.06 7.77 28.22
CA ASP A 137 13.92 6.57 28.23
C ASP A 137 13.98 5.88 26.85
N TYR A 138 12.92 6.00 26.05
CA TYR A 138 12.80 5.35 24.74
C TYR A 138 12.06 6.24 23.74
N ILE A 139 12.61 6.34 22.52
CA ILE A 139 11.98 7.00 21.38
C ILE A 139 11.85 5.99 20.25
N GLY A 140 10.62 5.71 19.83
CA GLY A 140 10.33 4.84 18.69
C GLY A 140 10.20 5.65 17.40
N LEU A 141 11.06 5.38 16.42
CA LEU A 141 11.01 6.00 15.08
C LEU A 141 10.64 4.94 14.02
N PRO A 142 9.47 5.04 13.37
CA PRO A 142 9.06 4.08 12.33
C PRO A 142 9.63 4.41 10.94
N PHE A 143 10.41 5.48 10.80
CA PHE A 143 10.92 5.97 9.52
C PHE A 143 12.40 5.62 9.35
N ASN A 144 12.72 5.02 8.21
CA ASN A 144 14.07 4.56 7.83
C ASN A 144 14.75 5.47 6.79
N ASP A 145 14.10 6.55 6.35
CA ASP A 145 14.66 7.47 5.37
C ASP A 145 15.74 8.38 5.98
N THR A 146 16.69 8.81 5.16
CA THR A 146 17.84 9.61 5.61
C THR A 146 17.44 10.94 6.26
N ALA A 147 16.36 11.59 5.80
CA ALA A 147 15.96 12.89 6.35
C ALA A 147 15.38 12.72 7.77
N SER A 148 14.54 11.70 7.97
CA SER A 148 14.00 11.34 9.29
C SER A 148 15.10 10.94 10.27
N VAL A 149 16.02 10.07 9.84
CA VAL A 149 17.14 9.61 10.68
C VAL A 149 18.05 10.79 11.07
N ASN A 150 18.35 11.71 10.15
CA ASN A 150 19.18 12.88 10.45
C ASN A 150 18.49 13.86 11.41
N THR A 151 17.18 14.06 11.28
CA THR A 151 16.41 14.90 12.20
C THR A 151 16.49 14.35 13.63
N MET A 152 16.22 13.05 13.81
CA MET A 152 16.29 12.43 15.14
C MET A 152 17.71 12.34 15.69
N ALA A 153 18.71 12.12 14.83
CA ALA A 153 20.11 12.13 15.24
C ALA A 153 20.56 13.52 15.74
N THR A 154 20.00 14.58 15.17
CA THR A 154 20.28 15.96 15.61
C THR A 154 19.66 16.22 16.98
N GLU A 155 18.39 15.85 17.15
CA GLU A 155 17.68 15.99 18.42
C GLU A 155 18.36 15.23 19.56
N MET A 156 18.72 13.96 19.33
CA MET A 156 19.34 13.11 20.36
C MET A 156 20.80 13.47 20.67
N ASN A 157 21.43 14.33 19.86
CA ASN A 157 22.78 14.82 20.10
C ASN A 157 22.77 16.23 20.73
N ASP A 158 21.60 16.77 21.07
CA ASP A 158 21.54 17.98 21.87
C ASP A 158 22.08 17.68 23.28
N SER A 159 22.91 18.58 23.76
CA SER A 159 23.55 18.52 25.08
C SER A 159 22.91 19.49 26.08
N GLY A 160 21.85 20.20 25.66
CA GLY A 160 21.08 21.13 26.48
C GLY A 160 20.18 20.49 27.53
N GLY A 161 19.71 19.25 27.29
CA GLY A 161 18.71 18.59 28.12
C GLY A 161 17.30 19.09 27.86
#